data_AF-A0A2V2WZZ9-F1
#
_entry.id   AF-A0A2V2WZZ9-F1
#
_cell.length_a   1.000
_cell.length_b   1.000
_cell.length_c   1.000
_cell.angle_alpha   90.00
_cell.angle_beta   90.00
_cell.angle_gamma   90.00
#
_symmetry.space_group_name_H-M   'P 1'
#
loop_
_entity.id
_entity.type
_entity.pdbx_description
1 polymer ?
#
loop_
_entity_poly.entity_id
_entity_poly.type
_entity_poly.pdbx_seq_one_letter_code
_entity_poly.pdbx_strand_id
1 'polypeptide(L)'
;MAKRQRGESTDMLDKIDRYTFELADPSGKAEFAAFGRITKDFLRAFSENKHYEVILGAFLQKLFTDPVMVSEENYRQLENGLVERVNDILAEERAHDKERVLKGRKPVFDLAEDEEEEEEDGEPALTEEELRQQEAERLEKERLEEERMAAREEERRRNEEALRARARQVDAKAMEKVLQGATLLNPGSQKAKGGGKQQQQQQLTTPEELREMESQVAHIMKEKERLQTVLHTSEDELPARLEDAKKELEAVLSKLSTQGGAVGSAAKVPSMQPKQMNARLAELKQKLSKQTMDRNRLALQLKAQPHPLHEEILSVMQKRDEAEIKLASA
;
A
#
# COMPACT_ATOMS: atom_id res chain seq x y z
N MET A 1 -9.58 -31.83 -2.24
CA MET A 1 -10.80 -31.07 -1.92
C MET A 1 -10.63 -30.47 -0.52
N ALA A 2 -10.68 -29.15 -0.39
CA ALA A 2 -10.75 -28.48 0.92
C ALA A 2 -11.62 -27.23 0.76
N LYS A 3 -12.82 -27.28 1.34
CA LYS A 3 -13.77 -26.16 1.39
C LYS A 3 -13.20 -25.13 2.36
N ARG A 4 -12.78 -23.96 1.88
CA ARG A 4 -12.40 -22.83 2.74
C ARG A 4 -13.65 -22.32 3.45
N GLN A 5 -13.71 -22.54 4.76
CA GLN A 5 -14.67 -21.95 5.69
C GLN A 5 -14.68 -20.43 5.51
N ARG A 6 -15.80 -19.89 5.02
CA ARG A 6 -16.02 -18.45 4.84
C ARG A 6 -17.02 -17.90 5.86
N GLY A 7 -17.13 -18.59 7.00
CA GLY A 7 -18.06 -18.29 8.10
C GLY A 7 -17.40 -18.20 9.49
N GLU A 8 -16.09 -18.46 9.63
CA GLU A 8 -15.46 -18.56 10.96
C GLU A 8 -14.96 -17.23 11.52
N SER A 9 -14.80 -16.18 10.70
CA SER A 9 -14.27 -14.90 11.18
C SER A 9 -15.23 -14.15 12.10
N THR A 10 -16.53 -14.37 11.98
CA THR A 10 -17.54 -13.79 12.88
C THR A 10 -17.78 -14.65 14.12
N ASP A 11 -17.68 -15.98 14.01
CA ASP A 11 -17.80 -16.91 15.15
C ASP A 11 -16.62 -16.81 16.14
N MET A 12 -15.44 -16.37 15.68
CA MET A 12 -14.27 -16.18 16.54
C MET A 12 -14.45 -15.01 17.51
N LEU A 13 -15.10 -13.91 17.08
CA LEU A 13 -15.33 -12.74 17.94
C LEU A 13 -16.31 -13.00 19.08
N ASP A 14 -17.27 -13.92 18.88
CA ASP A 14 -18.24 -14.35 19.90
C ASP A 14 -17.66 -15.36 20.90
N LYS A 15 -16.49 -15.96 20.60
CA LYS A 15 -15.74 -16.85 21.51
C LYS A 15 -14.61 -16.16 22.27
N ILE A 16 -14.35 -14.89 21.97
CA ILE A 16 -13.30 -14.14 22.62
C ILE A 16 -13.80 -13.70 24.00
N ASP A 17 -13.19 -14.26 25.03
CA ASP A 17 -13.50 -13.96 26.42
C ASP A 17 -13.00 -12.54 26.78
N ARG A 18 -13.88 -11.56 26.58
CA ARG A 18 -13.65 -10.16 26.97
C ARG A 18 -13.67 -9.99 28.49
N TYR A 19 -14.40 -10.85 29.20
CA TYR A 19 -14.55 -10.78 30.65
C TYR A 19 -13.24 -11.03 31.38
N THR A 20 -12.38 -11.90 30.86
CA THR A 20 -11.07 -12.17 31.46
C THR A 20 -10.15 -10.93 31.47
N PHE A 21 -10.23 -10.03 30.48
CA PHE A 21 -9.39 -8.81 30.48
C PHE A 21 -9.99 -7.66 31.29
N GLU A 22 -11.32 -7.63 31.47
CA GLU A 22 -12.02 -6.60 32.24
C GLU A 22 -12.07 -6.89 33.76
N LEU A 23 -12.02 -8.17 34.15
CA LEU A 23 -12.17 -8.61 35.55
C LEU A 23 -10.90 -9.23 36.16
N ALA A 24 -9.84 -9.44 35.37
CA ALA A 24 -8.60 -10.00 35.92
C ALA A 24 -7.88 -8.97 36.79
N ASP A 25 -7.67 -9.33 38.06
CA ASP A 25 -6.76 -8.67 38.98
C ASP A 25 -5.63 -9.65 39.34
N PRO A 26 -4.62 -9.81 38.46
CA PRO A 26 -3.55 -10.77 38.70
C PRO A 26 -2.68 -10.33 39.89
N SER A 27 -2.70 -11.14 40.94
CA SER A 27 -2.02 -10.91 42.21
C SER A 27 -0.91 -11.94 42.45
N GLY A 28 0.16 -11.86 41.66
CA GLY A 28 1.38 -12.63 41.89
C GLY A 28 1.99 -13.27 40.64
N LYS A 29 3.23 -13.76 40.75
CA LYS A 29 4.04 -14.21 39.59
C LYS A 29 3.36 -15.30 38.75
N ALA A 30 2.70 -16.27 39.39
CA ALA A 30 2.02 -17.37 38.70
C ALA A 30 0.78 -16.88 37.93
N GLU A 31 0.03 -15.94 38.51
CA GLU A 31 -1.16 -15.34 37.91
C GLU A 31 -0.78 -14.41 36.75
N PHE A 32 0.29 -13.63 36.88
CA PHE A 32 0.86 -12.86 35.78
C PHE A 32 1.33 -13.74 34.63
N ALA A 33 1.99 -14.87 34.91
CA ALA A 33 2.42 -15.81 33.89
C ALA A 33 1.23 -16.49 33.18
N ALA A 34 0.18 -16.84 33.91
CA ALA A 34 -1.05 -17.39 33.35
C ALA A 34 -1.77 -16.34 32.48
N PHE A 35 -1.87 -15.10 32.95
CA PHE A 35 -2.45 -13.98 32.22
C PHE A 35 -1.68 -13.66 30.93
N GLY A 36 -0.34 -13.72 30.99
CA GLY A 36 0.51 -13.59 29.80
C GLY A 36 0.28 -14.69 28.77
N ARG A 37 0.01 -15.94 29.19
CA ARG A 37 -0.37 -17.02 28.26
C ARG A 37 -1.72 -16.77 27.61
N ILE A 38 -2.71 -16.34 28.38
CA ILE A 38 -4.06 -16.00 27.87
C ILE A 38 -3.96 -14.84 26.87
N THR A 39 -3.14 -13.83 27.15
CA THR A 39 -2.90 -12.70 26.26
C THR A 39 -2.21 -13.14 24.97
N LYS A 40 -1.22 -14.04 25.06
CA LYS A 40 -0.56 -14.63 23.89
C LYS A 40 -1.55 -15.40 23.01
N ASP A 41 -2.42 -16.21 23.61
CA ASP A 41 -3.40 -17.01 22.87
C ASP A 41 -4.48 -16.12 22.25
N PHE A 42 -4.91 -15.07 22.96
CA PHE A 42 -5.78 -14.03 22.42
C PHE A 42 -5.19 -13.36 21.20
N LEU A 43 -3.92 -12.92 21.27
CA LEU A 43 -3.25 -12.30 20.12
C LEU A 43 -3.12 -13.29 18.96
N ARG A 44 -2.75 -14.55 19.23
CA ARG A 44 -2.67 -15.60 18.20
C ARG A 44 -4.00 -15.88 17.51
N ALA A 45 -5.14 -15.70 18.18
CA ALA A 45 -6.45 -15.85 17.53
C ALA A 45 -6.64 -14.88 16.35
N PHE A 46 -5.88 -13.78 16.32
CA PHE A 46 -5.89 -12.81 15.21
C PHE A 46 -4.81 -13.06 14.15
N SER A 47 -4.00 -14.13 14.24
CA SER A 47 -2.85 -14.34 13.34
C SER A 47 -3.23 -14.43 11.86
N GLU A 48 -4.43 -14.91 11.55
CA GLU A 48 -4.95 -15.02 10.18
C GLU A 48 -5.64 -13.73 9.68
N ASN A 49 -5.75 -12.72 10.54
CA ASN A 49 -6.35 -11.44 10.18
C ASN A 49 -5.36 -10.58 9.40
N LYS A 50 -5.82 -9.97 8.29
CA LYS A 50 -5.02 -9.02 7.49
C LYS A 50 -4.48 -7.82 8.27
N HIS A 51 -5.05 -7.54 9.45
CA HIS A 51 -4.65 -6.44 10.33
C HIS A 51 -3.86 -6.91 11.56
N TYR A 52 -3.45 -8.17 11.62
CA TYR A 52 -2.71 -8.73 12.75
C TYR A 52 -1.50 -7.90 13.16
N GLU A 53 -0.66 -7.52 12.19
CA GLU A 53 0.54 -6.70 12.42
C GLU A 53 0.19 -5.31 13.00
N VAL A 54 -0.91 -4.71 12.55
CA VAL A 54 -1.37 -3.40 13.04
C VAL A 54 -1.89 -3.52 14.48
N ILE A 55 -2.62 -4.60 14.78
CA ILE A 55 -3.14 -4.89 16.13
C ILE A 55 -1.97 -5.15 17.09
N LEU A 56 -1.00 -5.95 16.67
CA LEU A 56 0.19 -6.27 17.47
C LEU A 56 1.04 -5.01 17.71
N GLY A 57 1.27 -4.20 16.68
CA GLY A 57 1.99 -2.94 16.80
C GLY A 57 1.33 -1.97 17.77
N ALA A 58 0.00 -1.80 17.69
CA ALA A 58 -0.75 -0.96 18.61
C ALA A 58 -0.71 -1.49 20.06
N PHE A 59 -0.80 -2.80 20.25
CA PHE A 59 -0.68 -3.44 21.57
C PHE A 59 0.69 -3.19 22.19
N LEU A 60 1.77 -3.42 21.44
CA LEU A 60 3.14 -3.18 21.91
C LEU A 60 3.37 -1.69 22.21
N GLN A 61 2.92 -0.80 21.32
CA GLN A 61 3.04 0.63 21.54
C GLN A 61 2.35 1.06 22.84
N LYS A 62 1.16 0.52 23.14
CA LYS A 62 0.43 0.77 24.39
C LYS A 62 1.12 0.18 25.61
N LEU A 63 1.70 -1.01 25.50
CA LEU A 63 2.48 -1.64 26.57
C LEU A 63 3.69 -0.79 26.98
N PHE A 64 4.31 -0.09 26.03
CA PHE A 64 5.49 0.77 26.26
C PHE A 64 5.17 2.27 26.35
N THR A 65 3.88 2.67 26.40
CA THR A 65 3.50 4.09 26.51
C THR A 65 3.84 4.67 27.91
N ASP A 66 3.88 3.83 28.95
CA ASP A 66 4.26 4.21 30.32
C ASP A 66 5.61 3.58 30.73
N PRO A 67 6.76 4.20 30.40
CA PRO A 67 8.08 3.64 30.68
C PRO A 67 8.43 3.58 32.17
N VAL A 68 7.66 4.23 33.05
CA VAL A 68 7.88 4.24 34.51
C VAL A 68 7.45 2.92 35.18
N MET A 69 6.64 2.09 34.50
CA MET A 69 6.06 0.87 35.07
C MET A 69 6.87 -0.41 34.80
N VAL A 70 7.88 -0.37 33.91
CA VAL A 70 8.65 -1.56 33.52
C VAL A 70 10.10 -1.40 33.99
N SER A 71 10.58 -2.33 34.82
CA SER A 71 11.97 -2.29 35.30
C SER A 71 12.96 -2.50 34.17
N GLU A 72 14.14 -1.88 34.25
CA GLU A 72 15.24 -2.07 33.28
C GLU A 72 15.64 -3.56 33.14
N GLU A 73 15.55 -4.33 34.21
CA GLU A 73 15.80 -5.77 34.20
C GLU A 73 14.82 -6.52 33.27
N ASN A 74 13.53 -6.16 33.30
CA ASN A 74 12.52 -6.76 32.44
C ASN A 74 12.71 -6.36 30.97
N TYR A 75 13.19 -5.14 30.71
CA TYR A 75 13.56 -4.71 29.35
C TYR A 75 14.70 -5.54 28.79
N ARG A 76 15.78 -5.75 29.57
CA ARG A 76 16.91 -6.58 29.13
C ARG A 76 16.51 -8.03 28.91
N GLN A 77 15.65 -8.58 29.76
CA GLN A 77 15.13 -9.94 29.56
C GLN A 77 14.30 -10.06 28.28
N LEU A 78 13.48 -9.05 27.97
CA LEU A 78 12.72 -9.00 26.72
C LEU A 78 13.64 -8.88 25.50
N GLU A 79 14.62 -7.98 25.55
CA GLU A 79 15.60 -7.78 24.49
C GLU A 79 16.34 -9.08 24.17
N ASN A 80 16.88 -9.75 25.19
CA ASN A 80 17.56 -11.03 25.03
C ASN A 80 16.64 -12.09 24.40
N GLY A 81 15.39 -12.19 24.85
CA GLY A 81 14.42 -13.12 24.28
C GLY A 81 14.04 -12.83 22.82
N LEU A 82 14.00 -11.55 22.43
CA LEU A 82 13.78 -11.15 21.04
C LEU A 82 14.98 -11.49 20.16
N VAL A 83 16.19 -11.23 20.65
CA VAL A 83 17.44 -11.59 19.95
C VAL A 83 17.53 -13.10 19.76
N GLU A 84 17.26 -13.89 20.79
CA GLU A 84 17.18 -15.36 20.69
C GLU A 84 16.16 -15.80 19.64
N ARG A 85 14.96 -15.19 19.65
CA ARG A 85 13.92 -15.55 18.67
C ARG A 85 14.30 -15.19 17.24
N VAL A 86 14.96 -14.06 17.02
CA VAL A 86 15.50 -13.68 15.70
C VAL A 86 16.57 -14.68 15.27
N ASN A 87 17.47 -15.07 16.17
CA ASN A 87 18.49 -16.07 15.88
C ASN A 87 17.88 -17.44 15.54
N ASP A 88 16.82 -17.86 16.22
CA ASP A 88 16.08 -19.09 15.91
C ASP A 88 15.45 -19.03 14.52
N ILE A 89 14.80 -17.92 14.16
CA ILE A 89 14.21 -17.74 12.82
C ILE A 89 15.31 -17.81 11.75
N LEU A 90 16.43 -17.10 11.96
CA LEU A 90 17.57 -17.16 11.05
C LEU A 90 18.19 -18.57 10.98
N ALA A 91 18.17 -19.33 12.07
CA ALA A 91 18.64 -20.72 12.08
C ALA A 91 17.69 -21.65 11.33
N GLU A 92 16.37 -21.48 11.48
CA GLU A 92 15.33 -22.19 10.72
C GLU A 92 15.43 -21.89 9.22
N GLU A 93 15.64 -20.62 8.85
CA GLU A 93 15.87 -20.20 7.46
C GLU A 93 17.16 -20.83 6.89
N ARG A 94 18.28 -20.74 7.62
CA ARG A 94 19.54 -21.40 7.23
C ARG A 94 19.41 -22.92 7.10
N ALA A 95 18.57 -23.55 7.92
CA ALA A 95 18.29 -24.98 7.81
C ALA A 95 17.49 -25.30 6.53
N HIS A 96 16.52 -24.46 6.18
CA HIS A 96 15.83 -24.54 4.90
C HIS A 96 16.75 -24.29 3.70
N ASP A 97 17.74 -23.41 3.83
CA ASP A 97 18.74 -23.18 2.78
C ASP A 97 19.66 -24.38 2.57
N LYS A 98 20.04 -25.10 3.63
CA LYS A 98 20.75 -26.39 3.48
C LYS A 98 19.94 -27.39 2.65
N GLU A 99 18.62 -27.46 2.87
CA GLU A 99 17.73 -28.31 2.09
C GLU A 99 17.61 -27.84 0.62
N ARG A 100 17.70 -26.53 0.35
CA ARG A 100 17.70 -25.96 -1.01
C ARG A 100 18.99 -26.27 -1.76
N VAL A 101 20.14 -26.15 -1.10
CA VAL A 101 21.45 -26.52 -1.65
C VAL A 101 21.50 -28.01 -1.99
N LEU A 102 20.98 -28.88 -1.12
CA LEU A 102 20.82 -30.31 -1.37
C LEU A 102 19.92 -30.62 -2.58
N LYS A 103 18.99 -29.73 -2.93
CA LYS A 103 18.11 -29.82 -4.12
C LYS A 103 18.67 -29.07 -5.34
N GLY A 104 19.94 -28.66 -5.32
CA GLY A 104 20.61 -27.95 -6.42
C GLY A 104 20.08 -26.53 -6.67
N ARG A 105 19.46 -25.90 -5.67
CA ARG A 105 18.96 -24.52 -5.74
C ARG A 105 19.88 -23.61 -4.92
N LYS A 106 20.18 -22.43 -5.44
CA LYS A 106 20.98 -21.43 -4.71
C LYS A 106 20.30 -21.06 -3.36
N PRO A 107 21.09 -20.85 -2.29
CA PRO A 107 20.61 -20.26 -1.04
C PRO A 107 19.94 -18.91 -1.27
N VAL A 108 19.02 -18.51 -0.40
CA VAL A 108 18.29 -17.24 -0.57
C VAL A 108 19.18 -16.00 -0.50
N PHE A 109 20.28 -16.06 0.26
CA PHE A 109 21.22 -14.94 0.44
C PHE A 109 22.03 -14.64 -0.83
N ASP A 110 22.25 -15.64 -1.69
CA ASP A 110 23.02 -15.47 -2.94
C ASP A 110 22.12 -15.03 -4.12
N LEU A 111 20.83 -14.80 -3.91
CA LEU A 111 19.91 -14.38 -4.98
C LEU A 111 19.87 -12.85 -5.17
N ALA A 112 20.58 -12.08 -4.34
CA ALA A 112 20.52 -10.61 -4.36
C ALA A 112 21.76 -9.91 -4.92
N GLU A 113 22.86 -10.62 -5.19
CA GLU A 113 24.15 -10.01 -5.58
C GLU A 113 24.91 -10.80 -6.66
N ASP A 114 24.22 -11.26 -7.72
CA ASP A 114 24.90 -11.74 -8.93
C ASP A 114 24.69 -10.74 -10.06
N GLU A 115 25.54 -9.71 -10.12
CA GLU A 115 26.03 -9.08 -11.35
C GLU A 115 27.13 -8.08 -10.97
N GLU A 116 28.33 -8.60 -10.69
CA GLU A 116 29.65 -8.01 -10.98
C GLU A 116 30.71 -8.74 -10.16
N GLU A 117 31.20 -9.87 -10.67
CA GLU A 117 32.58 -10.30 -10.39
C GLU A 117 33.15 -10.91 -11.67
N GLU A 118 33.90 -10.08 -12.39
CA GLU A 118 34.86 -10.48 -13.40
C GLU A 118 35.96 -11.29 -12.71
N GLU A 119 35.88 -12.61 -12.76
CA GLU A 119 37.08 -13.46 -12.58
C GLU A 119 37.79 -13.57 -13.94
N GLU A 120 38.75 -12.68 -14.12
CA GLU A 120 39.83 -12.75 -15.10
C GLU A 120 40.69 -13.99 -14.77
N ASP A 121 40.44 -15.12 -15.44
CA ASP A 121 41.31 -16.28 -15.37
C ASP A 121 41.91 -16.57 -16.76
N GLY A 122 43.24 -16.49 -16.81
CA GLY A 122 44.03 -16.38 -18.04
C GLY A 122 43.83 -17.53 -19.02
N GLU A 123 43.46 -17.18 -20.26
CA GLU A 123 43.43 -18.11 -21.38
C GLU A 123 44.84 -18.54 -21.80
N PRO A 124 45.14 -19.85 -21.91
CA PRO A 124 46.24 -20.30 -22.73
C PRO A 124 45.82 -20.21 -24.20
N ALA A 125 46.69 -19.68 -25.05
CA ALA A 125 46.43 -19.49 -26.48
C ALA A 125 45.99 -20.81 -27.16
N LEU A 126 44.69 -20.93 -27.43
CA LEU A 126 44.06 -22.03 -28.16
C LEU A 126 44.27 -21.85 -29.66
N THR A 127 44.37 -22.97 -30.37
CA THR A 127 44.60 -22.98 -31.82
C THR A 127 43.33 -22.65 -32.61
N GLU A 128 43.47 -22.09 -33.81
CA GLU A 128 42.38 -21.56 -34.66
C GLU A 128 41.27 -22.60 -35.00
N GLU A 129 41.56 -23.89 -34.81
CA GLU A 129 40.64 -25.00 -35.07
C GLU A 129 39.78 -25.38 -33.83
N GLU A 130 40.31 -25.15 -32.62
CA GLU A 130 39.59 -25.34 -31.34
C GLU A 130 38.63 -24.17 -31.06
N LEU A 131 38.98 -22.97 -31.51
CA LEU A 131 38.15 -21.77 -31.40
C LEU A 131 36.84 -21.90 -32.20
N ARG A 132 36.88 -22.50 -33.39
CA ARG A 132 35.66 -22.75 -34.18
C ARG A 132 34.75 -23.82 -33.58
N GLN A 133 35.32 -24.80 -32.88
CA GLN A 133 34.52 -25.83 -32.21
C GLN A 133 33.83 -25.26 -30.98
N GLN A 134 34.52 -24.42 -30.20
CA GLN A 134 33.91 -23.69 -29.09
C GLN A 134 32.84 -22.70 -29.55
N GLU A 135 33.04 -21.97 -30.63
CA GLU A 135 32.01 -21.07 -31.17
C GLU A 135 30.76 -21.84 -31.60
N ALA A 136 30.92 -22.99 -32.26
CA ALA A 136 29.79 -23.84 -32.65
C ALA A 136 29.05 -24.42 -31.43
N GLU A 137 29.79 -24.87 -30.41
CA GLU A 137 29.22 -25.42 -29.17
C GLU A 137 28.55 -24.33 -28.32
N ARG A 138 29.10 -23.11 -28.29
CA ARG A 138 28.47 -21.94 -27.67
C ARG A 138 27.16 -21.56 -28.36
N LEU A 139 27.15 -21.56 -29.70
CA LEU A 139 25.95 -21.22 -30.48
C LEU A 139 24.84 -22.28 -30.29
N GLU A 140 25.23 -23.56 -30.19
CA GLU A 140 24.27 -24.65 -29.93
C GLU A 140 23.72 -24.59 -28.51
N LYS A 141 24.57 -24.29 -27.52
CA LYS A 141 24.17 -24.10 -26.13
C LYS A 141 23.26 -22.89 -25.93
N GLU A 142 23.56 -21.77 -26.59
CA GLU A 142 22.74 -20.56 -26.57
C GLU A 142 21.36 -20.82 -27.17
N ARG A 143 21.26 -21.57 -28.28
CA ARG A 143 19.96 -21.98 -28.83
C ARG A 143 19.16 -22.88 -27.90
N LEU A 144 19.83 -23.79 -27.20
CA LEU A 144 19.19 -24.71 -26.25
C LEU A 144 18.71 -23.98 -24.98
N GLU A 145 19.46 -22.95 -24.56
CA GLU A 145 19.08 -22.05 -23.47
C GLU A 145 17.94 -21.11 -23.85
N GLU A 146 17.94 -20.55 -25.07
CA GLU A 146 16.82 -19.78 -25.62
C GLU A 146 15.53 -20.61 -25.71
N GLU A 147 15.62 -21.87 -26.17
CA GLU A 147 14.46 -22.77 -26.24
C GLU A 147 13.93 -23.11 -24.83
N ARG A 148 14.83 -23.27 -23.85
CA ARG A 148 14.46 -23.48 -22.44
C ARG A 148 13.85 -22.23 -21.79
N MET A 149 14.31 -21.04 -22.18
CA MET A 149 13.75 -19.77 -21.72
C MET A 149 12.38 -19.51 -22.35
N ALA A 150 12.22 -19.74 -23.65
CA ALA A 150 10.93 -19.63 -24.34
C ALA A 150 9.86 -20.56 -23.74
N ALA A 151 10.22 -21.80 -23.39
CA ALA A 151 9.31 -22.74 -22.73
C ALA A 151 8.86 -22.25 -21.33
N ARG A 152 9.75 -21.62 -20.57
CA ARG A 152 9.42 -21.03 -19.26
C ARG A 152 8.57 -19.78 -19.39
N GLU A 153 8.81 -18.95 -20.41
CA GLU A 153 8.00 -17.76 -20.65
C GLU A 153 6.58 -18.08 -21.10
N GLU A 154 6.40 -19.13 -21.91
CA GLU A 154 5.08 -19.58 -22.30
C GLU A 154 4.28 -20.14 -21.09
N GLU A 155 4.96 -20.83 -20.17
CA GLU A 155 4.36 -21.28 -18.90
C GLU A 155 4.00 -20.10 -17.98
N ARG A 156 4.88 -19.09 -17.85
CA ARG A 156 4.57 -17.85 -17.12
C ARG A 156 3.36 -17.14 -17.71
N ARG A 157 3.29 -17.01 -19.03
CA ARG A 157 2.16 -16.35 -19.71
C ARG A 157 0.84 -17.08 -19.48
N ARG A 158 0.84 -18.42 -19.56
CA ARG A 158 -0.34 -19.23 -19.26
C ARG A 158 -0.77 -19.10 -17.79
N ASN A 159 0.19 -19.02 -16.86
CA ASN A 159 -0.10 -18.85 -15.44
C ASN A 159 -0.63 -17.44 -15.12
N GLU A 160 -0.08 -16.40 -15.77
CA GLU A 160 -0.57 -15.03 -15.66
C GLU A 160 -1.98 -14.87 -16.23
N GLU A 161 -2.27 -15.48 -17.40
CA GLU A 161 -3.62 -15.51 -17.97
C GLU A 161 -4.61 -16.25 -17.06
N ALA A 162 -4.20 -17.36 -16.43
CA ALA A 162 -5.01 -18.10 -15.46
C ALA A 162 -5.27 -17.30 -14.17
N LEU A 163 -4.26 -16.58 -13.67
CA LEU A 163 -4.38 -15.68 -12.53
C LEU A 163 -5.31 -14.50 -12.86
N ARG A 164 -5.20 -13.92 -14.07
CA ARG A 164 -6.07 -12.84 -14.56
C ARG A 164 -7.52 -13.30 -14.71
N ALA A 165 -7.76 -14.50 -15.21
CA ALA A 165 -9.09 -15.10 -15.29
C ALA A 165 -9.68 -15.39 -13.90
N ARG A 166 -8.85 -15.86 -12.96
CA ARG A 166 -9.27 -16.12 -11.58
C ARG A 166 -9.55 -14.83 -10.80
N ALA A 167 -8.77 -13.77 -11.02
CA ALA A 167 -9.02 -12.44 -10.46
C ALA A 167 -10.38 -11.90 -10.91
N ARG A 168 -10.70 -11.99 -12.22
CA ARG A 168 -12.01 -11.61 -12.77
C ARG A 168 -13.18 -12.40 -12.16
N GLN A 169 -13.00 -13.69 -11.88
CA GLN A 169 -14.03 -14.51 -11.22
C GLN A 169 -14.23 -14.17 -9.73
N VAL A 170 -13.16 -13.81 -9.02
CA VAL A 170 -13.24 -13.42 -7.61
C VAL A 170 -13.95 -12.07 -7.48
N ASP A 171 -13.69 -11.12 -8.37
CA ASP A 171 -14.41 -9.84 -8.42
C ASP A 171 -15.89 -10.03 -8.76
N ALA A 172 -16.22 -10.89 -9.72
CA ALA A 172 -17.62 -11.21 -10.03
C ALA A 172 -18.37 -11.83 -8.84
N LYS A 173 -17.75 -12.79 -8.13
CA LYS A 173 -18.34 -13.42 -6.94
C LYS A 173 -18.38 -12.49 -5.72
N ALA A 174 -17.41 -11.60 -5.57
CA ALA A 174 -17.41 -10.60 -4.50
C ALA A 174 -18.53 -9.58 -4.75
N MET A 175 -18.69 -9.13 -5.99
CA MET A 175 -19.75 -8.21 -6.40
C MET A 175 -21.14 -8.85 -6.27
N GLU A 176 -21.30 -10.14 -6.61
CA GLU A 176 -22.54 -10.91 -6.38
C GLU A 176 -22.88 -11.03 -4.88
N LYS A 177 -21.88 -11.29 -4.03
CA LYS A 177 -22.09 -11.40 -2.57
C LYS A 177 -22.44 -10.05 -1.93
N VAL A 178 -21.87 -8.95 -2.43
CA VAL A 178 -22.23 -7.58 -2.03
C VAL A 178 -23.65 -7.23 -2.48
N LEU A 179 -24.05 -7.62 -3.70
CA LEU A 179 -25.42 -7.42 -4.20
C LEU A 179 -26.48 -8.22 -3.40
N GLN A 180 -26.15 -9.44 -2.98
CA GLN A 180 -27.02 -10.25 -2.10
C GLN A 180 -27.09 -9.68 -0.66
N GLY A 181 -26.03 -9.08 -0.15
CA GLY A 181 -26.03 -8.38 1.13
C GLY A 181 -26.81 -7.05 1.10
N ALA A 182 -26.71 -6.31 -0.01
CA ALA A 182 -27.41 -5.03 -0.19
C ALA A 182 -28.93 -5.19 -0.39
N THR A 183 -29.40 -6.36 -0.85
CA THR A 183 -30.84 -6.65 -1.00
C THR A 183 -31.58 -6.83 0.34
N LEU A 184 -30.86 -7.05 1.45
CA LEU A 184 -31.43 -7.17 2.80
C LEU A 184 -31.56 -5.83 3.55
N LEU A 185 -30.92 -4.76 3.07
CA LEU A 185 -30.89 -3.45 3.75
C LEU A 185 -31.93 -2.44 3.24
N ASN A 186 -32.86 -2.86 2.38
CA ASN A 186 -33.93 -2.01 1.88
C ASN A 186 -35.29 -2.49 2.41
N PRO A 187 -35.80 -1.98 3.56
CA PRO A 187 -37.05 -2.41 4.16
C PRO A 187 -38.26 -1.74 3.47
N GLY A 188 -38.32 -1.79 2.15
CA GLY A 188 -39.28 -1.01 1.38
C GLY A 188 -39.49 -1.47 -0.04
N SER A 189 -39.49 -2.78 -0.34
CA SER A 189 -39.93 -3.31 -1.64
C SER A 189 -40.25 -4.80 -1.59
N GLN A 190 -41.26 -5.20 -0.82
CA GLN A 190 -41.95 -6.47 -1.12
C GLN A 190 -42.96 -6.21 -2.24
N LYS A 191 -42.58 -6.48 -3.49
CA LYS A 191 -43.53 -6.90 -4.52
C LYS A 191 -42.97 -8.06 -5.33
N ALA A 192 -43.85 -9.03 -5.53
CA ALA A 192 -43.59 -10.34 -6.09
C ALA A 192 -43.16 -10.30 -7.57
N LYS A 193 -42.48 -11.39 -7.94
CA LYS A 193 -42.17 -11.92 -9.27
C LYS A 193 -42.89 -11.23 -10.44
N GLY A 194 -42.10 -10.60 -11.30
CA GLY A 194 -42.46 -10.25 -12.67
C GLY A 194 -41.19 -10.00 -13.47
N GLY A 195 -40.91 -10.84 -14.46
CA GLY A 195 -39.79 -10.63 -15.38
C GLY A 195 -39.93 -9.29 -16.10
N GLY A 196 -38.87 -8.50 -16.06
CA GLY A 196 -38.81 -7.19 -16.71
C GLY A 196 -37.38 -6.70 -16.65
N LYS A 197 -36.85 -6.29 -17.80
CA LYS A 197 -35.50 -5.75 -18.01
C LYS A 197 -35.08 -4.88 -16.82
N GLN A 198 -33.96 -5.24 -16.19
CA GLN A 198 -33.30 -4.39 -15.20
C GLN A 198 -33.03 -3.02 -15.82
N GLN A 199 -33.89 -2.05 -15.54
CA GLN A 199 -33.44 -0.67 -15.49
C GLN A 199 -32.46 -0.63 -14.32
N GLN A 200 -31.17 -0.58 -14.65
CA GLN A 200 -30.17 -0.03 -13.73
C GLN A 200 -30.75 1.27 -13.21
N GLN A 201 -31.17 1.28 -11.95
CA GLN A 201 -31.26 2.52 -11.20
C GLN A 201 -29.85 3.10 -11.24
N GLN A 202 -29.65 4.06 -12.15
CA GLN A 202 -28.50 4.94 -12.12
C GLN A 202 -28.50 5.55 -10.74
N GLN A 203 -27.49 5.23 -9.92
CA GLN A 203 -27.12 6.07 -8.79
C GLN A 203 -27.03 7.49 -9.34
N LEU A 204 -27.99 8.33 -8.96
CA LEU A 204 -28.04 9.71 -9.37
C LEU A 204 -26.93 10.41 -8.59
N THR A 205 -25.83 10.71 -9.27
CA THR A 205 -24.71 11.49 -8.70
C THR A 205 -25.26 12.77 -8.11
N THR A 206 -24.94 13.06 -6.85
CA THR A 206 -25.39 14.30 -6.21
C THR A 206 -24.46 15.47 -6.61
N PRO A 207 -24.97 16.72 -6.62
CA PRO A 207 -24.13 17.90 -6.83
C PRO A 207 -23.02 18.06 -5.79
N GLU A 208 -23.22 17.52 -4.58
CA GLU A 208 -22.25 17.52 -3.49
C GLU A 208 -21.10 16.56 -3.78
N GLU A 209 -21.39 15.33 -4.20
CA GLU A 209 -20.38 14.34 -4.62
C GLU A 209 -19.52 14.87 -5.79
N LEU A 210 -20.16 15.58 -6.74
CA LEU A 210 -19.45 16.19 -7.85
C LEU A 210 -18.49 17.28 -7.38
N ARG A 211 -18.93 18.16 -6.47
CA ARG A 211 -18.10 19.23 -5.90
C ARG A 211 -16.94 18.67 -5.08
N GLU A 212 -17.19 17.61 -4.31
CA GLU A 212 -16.14 16.94 -3.55
C GLU A 212 -15.07 16.35 -4.49
N MET A 213 -15.50 15.66 -5.55
CA MET A 213 -14.58 15.13 -6.56
C MET A 213 -13.79 16.23 -7.29
N GLU A 214 -14.42 17.36 -7.59
CA GLU A 214 -13.74 18.52 -8.18
C GLU A 214 -12.68 19.09 -7.24
N SER A 215 -13.01 19.21 -5.95
CA SER A 215 -12.06 19.62 -4.91
C SER A 215 -10.90 18.64 -4.80
N GLN A 216 -11.16 17.33 -4.76
CA GLN A 216 -10.12 16.30 -4.70
C GLN A 216 -9.17 16.36 -5.91
N VAL A 217 -9.71 16.55 -7.12
CA VAL A 217 -8.90 16.74 -8.33
C VAL A 217 -8.04 18.01 -8.23
N ALA A 218 -8.58 19.12 -7.73
CA ALA A 218 -7.84 20.36 -7.55
C ALA A 218 -6.67 20.20 -6.55
N HIS A 219 -6.92 19.55 -5.41
CA HIS A 219 -5.88 19.26 -4.41
C HIS A 219 -4.75 18.40 -4.99
N ILE A 220 -5.08 17.32 -5.69
CA ILE A 220 -4.07 16.42 -6.29
C ILE A 220 -3.30 17.10 -7.42
N MET A 221 -3.95 17.96 -8.22
CA MET A 221 -3.23 18.74 -9.24
C MET A 221 -2.22 19.69 -8.61
N LYS A 222 -2.59 20.42 -7.55
CA LYS A 222 -1.67 21.30 -6.81
C LYS A 222 -0.52 20.54 -6.16
N GLU A 223 -0.80 19.37 -5.56
CA GLU A 223 0.24 18.50 -5.00
C GLU A 223 1.22 18.00 -6.06
N LYS A 224 0.71 17.59 -7.23
CA LYS A 224 1.55 17.20 -8.37
C LYS A 224 2.43 18.36 -8.85
N GLU A 225 1.84 19.53 -9.06
CA GLU A 225 2.56 20.74 -9.48
C GLU A 225 3.67 21.08 -8.50
N ARG A 226 3.38 21.03 -7.20
CA ARG A 226 4.34 21.28 -6.13
C ARG A 226 5.51 20.29 -6.15
N LEU A 227 5.23 18.99 -6.25
CA LEU A 227 6.28 17.96 -6.36
C LEU A 227 7.12 18.16 -7.63
N GLN A 228 6.47 18.51 -8.74
CA GLN A 228 7.15 18.79 -10.00
C GLN A 228 8.07 20.01 -9.89
N THR A 229 7.61 21.11 -9.28
CA THR A 229 8.43 22.32 -9.08
C THR A 229 9.69 22.01 -8.29
N VAL A 230 9.56 21.31 -7.16
CA VAL A 230 10.73 20.98 -6.32
C VAL A 230 11.70 20.06 -7.07
N LEU A 231 11.19 19.03 -7.76
CA LEU A 231 12.03 18.09 -8.50
C LEU A 231 12.80 18.74 -9.68
N HIS A 232 12.26 19.80 -10.27
CA HIS A 232 12.91 20.52 -11.39
C HIS A 232 13.75 21.72 -10.93
N THR A 233 13.78 22.02 -9.63
CA THR A 233 14.63 23.08 -9.08
C THR A 233 16.01 22.49 -8.80
N SER A 234 17.07 23.11 -9.30
CA SER A 234 18.44 22.67 -9.01
C SER A 234 18.80 22.91 -7.55
N GLU A 235 19.74 22.14 -7.00
CA GLU A 235 20.14 22.26 -5.59
C GLU A 235 20.58 23.67 -5.20
N ASP A 236 21.28 24.36 -6.11
CA ASP A 236 21.74 25.74 -5.93
C ASP A 236 20.59 26.76 -5.86
N GLU A 237 19.45 26.46 -6.49
CA GLU A 237 18.27 27.33 -6.54
C GLU A 237 17.27 27.04 -5.41
N LEU A 238 17.40 25.92 -4.69
CA LEU A 238 16.49 25.53 -3.60
C LEU A 238 16.36 26.59 -2.50
N PRO A 239 17.44 27.25 -2.02
CA PRO A 239 17.31 28.30 -1.01
C PRO A 239 16.50 29.50 -1.50
N ALA A 240 16.73 29.93 -2.75
CA ALA A 240 15.98 31.02 -3.35
C ALA A 240 14.50 30.64 -3.54
N ARG A 241 14.24 29.41 -3.98
CA ARG A 241 12.87 28.90 -4.15
C ARG A 241 12.11 28.82 -2.84
N LEU A 242 12.77 28.47 -1.74
CA LEU A 242 12.17 28.46 -0.40
C LEU A 242 11.74 29.87 0.03
N GLU A 243 12.59 30.87 -0.17
CA GLU A 243 12.27 32.27 0.14
C GLU A 243 11.11 32.78 -0.71
N ASP A 244 11.09 32.46 -2.01
CA ASP A 244 9.99 32.84 -2.88
C ASP A 244 8.67 32.14 -2.49
N ALA A 245 8.72 30.85 -2.13
CA ALA A 245 7.56 30.12 -1.62
C ALA A 245 7.01 30.72 -0.32
N LYS A 246 7.88 31.20 0.59
CA LYS A 246 7.48 31.89 1.82
C LYS A 246 6.78 33.22 1.50
N LYS A 247 7.33 34.03 0.59
CA LYS A 247 6.71 35.29 0.13
C LYS A 247 5.36 35.05 -0.54
N GLU A 248 5.26 34.04 -1.40
CA GLU A 248 4.00 33.65 -2.05
C GLU A 248 2.94 33.26 -1.00
N LEU A 249 3.31 32.46 0.01
CA LEU A 249 2.42 32.09 1.11
C LEU A 249 1.93 33.32 1.88
N GLU A 250 2.82 34.24 2.26
CA GLU A 250 2.45 35.47 2.96
C GLU A 250 1.48 36.34 2.15
N ALA A 251 1.72 36.45 0.83
CA ALA A 251 0.84 37.19 -0.06
C ALA A 251 -0.57 36.57 -0.14
N VAL A 252 -0.66 35.24 -0.21
CA VAL A 252 -1.95 34.51 -0.24
C VAL A 252 -2.68 34.62 1.11
N LEU A 253 -1.97 34.46 2.23
CA LEU A 253 -2.56 34.62 3.56
C LEU A 253 -3.06 36.04 3.81
N SER A 254 -2.31 37.05 3.33
CA SER A 254 -2.73 38.45 3.40
C SER A 254 -4.05 38.66 2.63
N LYS A 255 -4.16 38.13 1.41
CA LYS A 255 -5.41 38.17 0.62
C LYS A 255 -6.57 37.48 1.34
N LEU A 256 -6.34 36.29 1.90
CA LEU A 256 -7.34 35.55 2.68
C LEU A 256 -7.82 36.32 3.90
N SER A 257 -6.92 37.01 4.61
CA SER A 257 -7.28 37.85 5.76
C SER A 257 -8.14 39.06 5.36
N THR A 258 -7.86 39.67 4.19
CA THR A 258 -8.62 40.82 3.68
C THR A 258 -9.99 40.44 3.11
N GLN A 259 -10.17 39.20 2.64
CA GLN A 259 -11.44 38.69 2.12
C GLN A 259 -12.29 37.94 3.17
N GLY A 260 -11.73 37.62 4.34
CA GLY A 260 -12.36 36.82 5.41
C GLY A 260 -13.61 37.40 6.09
N GLY A 261 -14.25 38.43 5.53
CA GLY A 261 -15.47 39.06 6.05
C GLY A 261 -16.77 38.72 5.30
N ALA A 262 -16.72 38.00 4.17
CA ALA A 262 -17.90 37.73 3.34
C ALA A 262 -18.22 36.22 3.28
N VAL A 263 -18.53 35.60 4.41
CA VAL A 263 -19.08 34.24 4.43
C VAL A 263 -20.55 34.32 4.05
N GLY A 264 -20.89 34.03 2.79
CA GLY A 264 -22.29 34.02 2.39
C GLY A 264 -22.60 34.01 0.90
N SER A 265 -21.97 33.14 0.12
CA SER A 265 -22.56 32.75 -1.16
C SER A 265 -22.23 31.29 -1.43
N ALA A 266 -23.13 30.40 -1.05
CA ALA A 266 -23.16 29.06 -1.61
C ALA A 266 -23.18 29.21 -3.13
N ALA A 267 -22.04 28.98 -3.78
CA ALA A 267 -21.90 29.10 -5.22
C ALA A 267 -23.04 28.32 -5.88
N LYS A 268 -23.94 29.06 -6.53
CA LYS A 268 -25.17 28.55 -7.14
C LYS A 268 -24.76 27.65 -8.30
N VAL A 269 -24.76 26.35 -8.07
CA VAL A 269 -24.39 25.36 -9.09
C VAL A 269 -25.40 25.48 -10.23
N PRO A 270 -24.95 25.65 -11.50
CA PRO A 270 -25.84 25.55 -12.64
C PRO A 270 -26.51 24.18 -12.60
N SER A 271 -27.84 24.14 -12.65
CA SER A 271 -28.62 22.90 -12.69
C SER A 271 -28.21 22.07 -13.92
N MET A 272 -27.28 21.14 -13.75
CA MET A 272 -26.86 20.19 -14.80
C MET A 272 -27.83 19.01 -14.85
N GLN A 273 -28.08 18.49 -16.06
CA GLN A 273 -28.90 17.30 -16.19
C GLN A 273 -28.17 16.07 -15.62
N PRO A 274 -28.87 15.09 -15.02
CA PRO A 274 -28.23 13.91 -14.40
C PRO A 274 -27.26 13.14 -15.31
N LYS A 275 -27.56 13.05 -16.61
CA LYS A 275 -26.65 12.44 -17.60
C LYS A 275 -25.33 13.20 -17.75
N GLN A 276 -25.38 14.54 -17.70
CA GLN A 276 -24.20 15.39 -17.78
C GLN A 276 -23.38 15.32 -16.49
N MET A 277 -24.04 15.26 -15.33
CA MET A 277 -23.36 15.07 -14.03
C MET A 277 -22.63 13.71 -13.98
N ASN A 278 -23.28 12.63 -14.42
CA ASN A 278 -22.65 11.31 -14.47
C ASN A 278 -21.45 11.26 -15.43
N ALA A 279 -21.55 11.92 -16.59
CA ALA A 279 -20.44 12.01 -17.55
C ALA A 279 -19.25 12.81 -16.96
N ARG A 280 -19.51 13.94 -16.32
CA ARG A 280 -18.50 14.76 -15.65
C ARG A 280 -17.85 14.02 -14.48
N LEU A 281 -18.63 13.26 -13.71
CA LEU A 281 -18.09 12.41 -12.65
C LEU A 281 -17.15 11.33 -13.20
N ALA A 282 -17.51 10.68 -14.31
CA ALA A 282 -16.66 9.68 -14.94
C ALA A 282 -15.33 10.29 -15.44
N GLU A 283 -15.39 11.47 -16.05
CA GLU A 283 -14.22 12.25 -16.46
C GLU A 283 -13.34 12.61 -15.25
N LEU A 284 -13.94 13.12 -14.17
CA LEU A 284 -13.22 13.46 -12.94
C LEU A 284 -12.57 12.23 -12.30
N LYS A 285 -13.24 11.06 -12.30
CA LYS A 285 -12.65 9.80 -11.83
C LYS A 285 -11.44 9.38 -12.67
N GLN A 286 -11.54 9.49 -13.99
CA GLN A 286 -10.41 9.19 -14.88
C GLN A 286 -9.25 10.17 -14.65
N LYS A 287 -9.56 11.47 -14.52
CA LYS A 287 -8.57 12.52 -14.24
C LYS A 287 -7.89 12.29 -12.90
N LEU A 288 -8.67 12.01 -11.84
CA LEU A 288 -8.17 11.73 -10.50
C LEU A 288 -7.20 10.55 -10.50
N SER A 289 -7.58 9.44 -11.17
CA SER A 289 -6.73 8.25 -11.30
C SER A 289 -5.40 8.58 -11.99
N LYS A 290 -5.43 9.27 -13.12
CA LYS A 290 -4.22 9.68 -13.86
C LYS A 290 -3.32 10.59 -13.02
N GLN A 291 -3.88 11.64 -12.42
CA GLN A 291 -3.09 12.59 -11.63
C GLN A 291 -2.53 11.95 -10.35
N THR A 292 -3.24 11.01 -9.74
CA THR A 292 -2.76 10.26 -8.57
C THR A 292 -1.54 9.41 -8.92
N MET A 293 -1.56 8.74 -10.08
CA MET A 293 -0.42 7.96 -10.57
C MET A 293 0.80 8.84 -10.84
N ASP A 294 0.61 9.96 -11.56
CA ASP A 294 1.68 10.92 -11.84
C ASP A 294 2.27 11.50 -10.54
N ARG A 295 1.41 11.88 -9.59
CA ARG A 295 1.80 12.39 -8.26
C ARG A 295 2.66 11.36 -7.54
N ASN A 296 2.23 10.09 -7.50
CA ASN A 296 2.99 9.02 -6.84
C ASN A 296 4.36 8.80 -7.49
N ARG A 297 4.43 8.86 -8.83
CA ARG A 297 5.70 8.76 -9.56
C ARG A 297 6.65 9.90 -9.17
N LEU A 298 6.18 11.15 -9.15
CA LEU A 298 7.00 12.30 -8.76
C LEU A 298 7.44 12.20 -7.29
N ALA A 299 6.56 11.77 -6.39
CA ALA A 299 6.90 11.57 -4.99
C ALA A 299 8.00 10.51 -4.80
N LEU A 300 7.98 9.43 -5.58
CA LEU A 300 9.04 8.42 -5.56
C LEU A 300 10.37 8.96 -6.13
N GLN A 301 10.32 9.75 -7.21
CA GLN A 301 11.51 10.39 -7.77
C GLN A 301 12.15 11.36 -6.77
N LEU A 302 11.34 12.14 -6.07
CA LEU A 302 11.82 13.10 -5.06
C LEU A 302 12.37 12.38 -3.82
N LYS A 303 11.80 11.22 -3.44
CA LYS A 303 12.36 10.35 -2.39
C LYS A 303 13.72 9.74 -2.77
N ALA A 304 13.94 9.48 -4.05
CA ALA A 304 15.22 8.99 -4.55
C ALA A 304 16.32 10.07 -4.55
N GLN A 305 15.94 11.35 -4.43
CA GLN A 305 16.84 12.50 -4.33
C GLN A 305 16.61 13.25 -3.01
N PRO A 306 17.00 12.66 -1.86
CA PRO A 306 16.74 13.25 -0.55
C PRO A 306 17.55 14.53 -0.38
N HIS A 307 16.87 15.63 -0.05
CA HIS A 307 17.51 16.91 0.26
C HIS A 307 16.76 17.60 1.42
N PRO A 308 17.45 18.17 2.41
CA PRO A 308 16.82 18.75 3.61
C PRO A 308 15.84 19.89 3.30
N LEU A 309 16.10 20.68 2.24
CA LEU A 309 15.22 21.77 1.84
C LEU A 309 13.98 21.32 1.08
N HIS A 310 13.95 20.10 0.52
CA HIS A 310 12.79 19.63 -0.23
C HIS A 310 11.54 19.57 0.66
N GLU A 311 11.65 19.00 1.86
CA GLU A 311 10.52 18.87 2.77
C GLU A 311 9.99 20.23 3.25
N GLU A 312 10.88 21.18 3.54
CA GLU A 312 10.50 22.53 3.95
C GLU A 312 9.75 23.27 2.83
N ILE A 313 10.28 23.24 1.60
CA ILE A 313 9.64 23.87 0.43
C ILE A 313 8.27 23.24 0.17
N LEU A 314 8.17 21.90 0.22
CA LEU A 314 6.91 21.18 0.05
C LEU A 314 5.88 21.56 1.12
N SER A 315 6.30 21.73 2.38
CA SER A 315 5.41 22.14 3.48
C SER A 315 4.90 23.57 3.29
N VAL A 316 5.78 24.51 2.94
CA VAL A 316 5.40 25.92 2.70
C VAL A 316 4.45 26.04 1.52
N MET A 317 4.77 25.39 0.40
CA MET A 317 3.91 25.39 -0.79
C MET A 317 2.56 24.67 -0.52
N GLN A 318 2.53 23.62 0.30
CA GLN A 318 1.26 22.99 0.70
C GLN A 318 0.35 23.96 1.45
N LYS A 319 0.88 24.70 2.44
CA LYS A 319 0.09 25.71 3.17
C LYS A 319 -0.44 26.80 2.23
N ARG A 320 0.36 27.18 1.22
CA ARG A 320 -0.04 28.16 0.19
C ARG A 320 -1.20 27.61 -0.63
N ASP A 321 -1.07 26.38 -1.14
CA ASP A 321 -2.10 25.73 -1.95
C ASP A 321 -3.43 25.57 -1.19
N GLU A 322 -3.38 25.21 0.10
CA GLU A 322 -4.57 25.11 0.95
C GLU A 322 -5.25 26.48 1.15
N ALA A 323 -4.46 27.55 1.30
CA ALA A 323 -5.00 28.90 1.41
C ALA A 323 -5.59 29.40 0.07
N GLU A 324 -4.98 29.07 -1.07
CA GLU A 324 -5.51 29.37 -2.40
C GLU A 324 -6.82 28.63 -2.69
N ILE A 325 -6.92 27.35 -2.30
CA ILE A 325 -8.15 26.57 -2.48
C ILE A 325 -9.27 27.15 -1.61
N LYS A 326 -8.96 27.56 -0.38
CA LYS A 326 -9.91 28.27 0.49
C LYS A 326 -10.40 29.58 -0.15
N LEU A 327 -9.49 30.39 -0.70
CA LEU A 327 -9.83 31.61 -1.44
C LEU A 327 -10.71 31.35 -2.67
N ALA A 328 -10.43 30.27 -3.43
CA ALA A 328 -11.22 29.92 -4.61
C ALA A 328 -12.60 29.33 -4.27
N SER A 329 -12.77 28.84 -3.04
CA SER A 329 -14.01 28.25 -2.54
C SER A 329 -14.91 29.21 -1.74
N ALA A 330 -14.38 30.38 -1.36
CA ALA A 330 -15.08 31.43 -0.62
C ALA A 330 -15.95 32.29 -1.55
#